data_AF-A0A9E0BD02-F1
#
_entry.id   AF-A0A9E0BD02-F1
#
_cell.length_a   1.000
_cell.length_b   1.000
_cell.length_c   1.000
_cell.angle_alpha   90.00
_cell.angle_beta   90.00
_cell.angle_gamma   90.00
#
_symmetry.space_group_name_H-M   'P 1'
#
loop_
_entity.id
_entity.type
_entity.pdbx_description
1 polymer ?
#
loop_
_entity_poly.entity_id
_entity_poly.type
_entity_poly.pdbx_seq_one_letter_code
_entity_poly.pdbx_strand_id
1 'polypeptide(L)'
;MAENKLRKSAEVEDEPEAGERKPRTRKSSRRFFKMMNVFGMFDRDQVVHAMPFIGFVTLLTIGYIANSYYAERVVREIGKTKKDIRELNAEYISTSSELMYRSRPSEVAKAVEHMGLKEPVDPPGKIVINQQPSKND
;
A
#
# COMPACT_ATOMS: atom_id res chain seq x y z
N MET A 1 -75.97 25.16 -12.76
CA MET A 1 -75.10 26.07 -13.52
C MET A 1 -73.68 25.89 -13.05
N ALA A 2 -72.83 25.26 -13.87
CA ALA A 2 -71.37 25.41 -13.91
C ALA A 2 -70.85 24.39 -14.94
N GLU A 3 -70.30 24.92 -16.03
CA GLU A 3 -69.97 24.21 -17.25
C GLU A 3 -68.58 23.54 -17.20
N ASN A 4 -68.56 22.30 -17.69
CA ASN A 4 -67.60 21.69 -18.62
C ASN A 4 -66.24 22.37 -18.91
N LYS A 5 -65.15 21.66 -18.61
CA LYS A 5 -63.85 21.76 -19.33
C LYS A 5 -63.20 20.38 -19.56
N LEU A 6 -64.00 19.35 -19.86
CA LEU A 6 -63.53 17.99 -20.18
C LEU A 6 -63.60 17.68 -21.69
N ARG A 7 -63.28 18.67 -22.53
CA ARG A 7 -63.37 18.54 -23.99
C ARG A 7 -62.19 19.17 -24.73
N LYS A 8 -60.97 18.84 -24.31
CA LYS A 8 -59.79 19.08 -25.14
C LYS A 8 -58.81 17.91 -25.03
N SER A 9 -59.29 16.75 -25.48
CA SER A 9 -58.49 15.56 -25.78
C SER A 9 -58.78 15.23 -27.24
N ALA A 10 -58.06 15.85 -28.18
CA ALA A 10 -57.92 15.45 -29.58
C ALA A 10 -56.89 16.40 -30.23
N GLU A 11 -56.07 15.87 -31.15
CA GLU A 11 -54.79 16.40 -31.70
C GLU A 11 -53.62 16.06 -30.77
N VAL A 12 -52.98 14.89 -30.84
CA VAL A 12 -52.20 14.24 -31.93
C VAL A 12 -51.01 15.09 -32.39
N GLU A 13 -49.86 14.73 -31.80
CA GLU A 13 -48.51 14.58 -32.34
C GLU A 13 -47.89 15.70 -33.21
N ASP A 14 -46.86 16.33 -32.64
CA ASP A 14 -45.57 16.55 -33.31
C ASP A 14 -44.46 16.72 -32.22
N GLU A 15 -43.56 15.75 -32.13
CA GLU A 15 -42.20 15.91 -31.55
C GLU A 15 -41.21 15.88 -32.74
N PRO A 16 -39.99 16.47 -32.69
CA PRO A 16 -39.30 17.08 -31.54
C PRO A 16 -38.54 18.40 -31.89
N GLU A 17 -38.83 19.52 -31.23
CA GLU A 17 -37.86 20.63 -31.20
C GLU A 17 -36.89 20.47 -30.02
N ALA A 18 -35.67 20.06 -30.36
CA ALA A 18 -34.52 19.91 -29.49
C ALA A 18 -34.21 21.21 -28.73
N GLY A 19 -34.83 21.36 -27.57
CA GLY A 19 -34.47 22.39 -26.59
C GLY A 19 -33.01 22.24 -26.17
N GLU A 20 -32.20 23.25 -26.48
CA GLU A 20 -30.80 23.36 -26.06
C GLU A 20 -30.64 23.08 -24.56
N ARG A 21 -30.00 21.95 -24.24
CA ARG A 21 -29.66 21.59 -22.86
C ARG A 21 -28.58 22.54 -22.34
N LYS A 22 -28.98 23.57 -21.57
CA LYS A 22 -28.04 24.39 -20.78
C LYS A 22 -27.24 23.49 -19.81
N PRO A 23 -25.89 23.46 -19.85
CA PRO A 23 -25.12 22.68 -18.89
C PRO A 23 -25.18 23.32 -17.50
N ARG A 24 -25.85 22.64 -16.57
CA ARG A 24 -25.93 22.99 -15.14
C ARG A 24 -24.70 22.50 -14.37
N THR A 25 -23.54 23.14 -14.54
CA THR A 25 -22.37 22.90 -13.65
C THR A 25 -21.51 24.16 -13.43
N ARG A 26 -22.12 25.35 -13.26
CA ARG A 26 -21.38 26.63 -13.14
C ARG A 26 -21.35 27.28 -11.74
N LYS A 27 -21.71 26.57 -10.66
CA LYS A 27 -21.82 27.19 -9.31
C LYS A 27 -20.52 27.22 -8.49
N SER A 28 -19.58 26.29 -8.70
CA SER A 28 -18.30 26.24 -7.96
C SER A 28 -17.28 27.24 -8.54
N SER A 29 -17.08 27.19 -9.85
CA SER A 29 -16.21 28.10 -10.59
C SER A 29 -16.58 29.58 -10.38
N ARG A 30 -17.88 29.92 -10.28
CA ARG A 30 -18.32 31.30 -9.95
C ARG A 30 -17.86 31.79 -8.57
N ARG A 31 -17.75 30.91 -7.57
CA ARG A 31 -17.26 31.29 -6.23
C ARG A 31 -15.75 31.52 -6.23
N PHE A 32 -15.02 30.67 -6.97
CA PHE A 32 -13.58 30.84 -7.19
C PHE A 32 -13.26 32.15 -7.92
N PHE A 33 -13.99 32.44 -9.02
CA PHE A 33 -13.84 33.70 -9.75
C PHE A 33 -14.24 34.92 -8.91
N LYS A 34 -15.27 34.79 -8.06
CA LYS A 34 -15.68 35.86 -7.14
C LYS A 34 -14.62 36.12 -6.06
N MET A 35 -13.99 35.08 -5.50
CA MET A 35 -12.89 35.25 -4.55
C MET A 35 -11.66 35.88 -5.22
N MET A 36 -11.28 35.40 -6.39
CA MET A 36 -10.13 35.94 -7.14
C MET A 36 -10.31 37.43 -7.51
N ASN A 37 -11.55 37.89 -7.73
CA ASN A 37 -11.87 39.30 -7.96
C ASN A 37 -11.80 40.17 -6.67
N VAL A 38 -12.10 39.60 -5.49
CA VAL A 38 -12.00 40.30 -4.19
C VAL A 38 -10.55 40.47 -3.73
N PHE A 39 -9.66 39.55 -4.12
CA PHE A 39 -8.23 39.62 -3.84
C PHE A 39 -7.45 40.58 -4.77
N GLY A 40 -8.12 41.36 -5.64
CA GLY A 40 -7.46 42.37 -6.48
C GLY A 40 -6.59 41.82 -7.62
N MET A 41 -6.65 40.52 -7.90
CA MET A 41 -5.80 39.85 -8.90
C MET A 41 -6.18 40.14 -10.38
N PHE A 42 -7.15 41.02 -10.64
CA PHE A 42 -7.73 41.25 -11.97
C PHE A 42 -7.44 42.62 -12.59
N ASP A 43 -6.52 43.40 -12.03
CA ASP A 43 -5.94 44.53 -12.77
C ASP A 43 -4.95 43.98 -13.80
N ARG A 44 -5.14 44.35 -15.07
CA ARG A 44 -4.31 43.84 -16.19
C ARG A 44 -2.83 44.15 -15.99
N ASP A 45 -2.52 45.28 -15.37
CA ASP A 45 -1.14 45.68 -15.09
C ASP A 45 -0.50 44.79 -14.02
N GLN A 46 -1.22 44.41 -12.97
CA GLN A 46 -0.69 43.52 -11.94
C GLN A 46 -0.48 42.08 -12.43
N VAL A 47 -1.38 41.58 -13.29
CA VAL A 47 -1.24 40.25 -13.91
C VAL A 47 -0.01 40.20 -14.81
N VAL A 48 0.25 41.25 -15.58
CA VAL A 48 1.44 41.33 -16.45
C VAL A 48 2.72 41.38 -15.61
N HIS A 49 2.74 42.13 -14.50
CA HIS A 49 3.88 42.12 -13.57
C HIS A 49 4.06 40.79 -12.83
N ALA A 50 2.99 40.04 -12.57
CA ALA A 50 3.02 38.73 -11.90
C ALA A 50 3.28 37.54 -12.84
N MET A 51 3.31 37.74 -14.16
CA MET A 51 3.61 36.69 -15.16
C MET A 51 4.84 35.81 -14.82
N PRO A 52 6.03 36.35 -14.50
CA PRO A 52 7.19 35.51 -14.16
C PRO A 52 6.97 34.69 -12.88
N PHE A 53 6.23 35.23 -11.91
CA PHE A 53 5.90 34.54 -10.66
C PHE A 53 4.91 33.40 -10.87
N ILE A 54 3.88 33.60 -11.70
CA ILE A 54 2.92 32.55 -12.07
C ILE A 54 3.63 31.42 -12.84
N GLY A 55 4.57 31.77 -13.73
CA GLY A 55 5.42 30.79 -14.42
C GLY A 55 6.25 29.95 -13.45
N PHE A 56 6.85 30.58 -12.44
CA PHE A 56 7.59 29.89 -11.37
C PHE A 56 6.71 28.91 -10.58
N VAL A 57 5.51 29.33 -10.15
CA VAL A 57 4.56 28.47 -9.44
C VAL A 57 4.07 27.32 -10.32
N THR A 58 3.86 27.59 -11.61
CA THR A 58 3.45 26.56 -12.58
C THR A 58 4.55 25.50 -12.74
N LEU A 59 5.82 25.91 -12.84
CA LEU A 59 6.97 25.00 -12.87
C LEU A 59 7.02 24.14 -11.60
N LEU A 60 6.87 24.75 -10.42
CA LEU A 60 6.81 24.02 -9.15
C LEU A 60 5.64 23.02 -9.12
N THR A 61 4.49 23.39 -9.67
CA THR A 61 3.32 22.51 -9.73
C THR A 61 3.59 21.29 -10.63
N ILE A 62 4.21 21.50 -11.79
CA ILE A 62 4.63 20.40 -12.68
C ILE A 62 5.65 19.51 -11.97
N GLY A 63 6.65 20.11 -11.30
CA GLY A 63 7.64 19.38 -10.52
C GLY A 63 7.02 18.56 -9.39
N TYR A 64 6.02 19.11 -8.70
CA TYR A 64 5.28 18.42 -7.66
C TYR A 64 4.52 17.20 -8.20
N ILE A 65 3.82 17.36 -9.33
CA ILE A 65 3.12 16.26 -9.98
C ILE A 65 4.12 15.16 -10.38
N ALA A 66 5.25 15.54 -10.99
CA ALA A 66 6.31 14.60 -11.35
C ALA A 66 6.85 13.84 -10.14
N ASN A 67 7.10 14.54 -9.02
CA ASN A 67 7.55 13.93 -7.78
C ASN A 67 6.49 12.97 -7.19
N SER A 68 5.21 13.32 -7.26
CA SER A 68 4.12 12.45 -6.83
C SER A 68 4.07 11.14 -7.62
N TYR A 69 4.24 11.21 -8.94
CA TYR A 69 4.32 10.00 -9.78
C TYR A 69 5.55 9.15 -9.46
N TYR A 70 6.69 9.78 -9.15
CA TYR A 70 7.89 9.07 -8.72
C TYR A 70 7.66 8.35 -7.38
N ALA A 71 7.06 9.03 -6.40
CA ALA A 71 6.72 8.45 -5.11
C ALA A 71 5.81 7.22 -5.25
N GLU A 72 4.81 7.25 -6.14
CA GLU A 72 3.95 6.09 -6.38
C GLU A 72 4.74 4.87 -6.89
N ARG A 73 5.70 5.08 -7.79
CA ARG A 73 6.55 4.00 -8.30
C ARG A 73 7.42 3.41 -7.19
N VAL A 74 8.05 4.26 -6.39
CA VAL A 74 8.89 3.86 -5.26
C VAL A 74 8.09 3.07 -4.23
N VAL A 75 6.88 3.53 -3.88
CA VAL A 75 6.00 2.79 -2.94
C VAL A 75 5.66 1.40 -3.48
N ARG A 76 5.40 1.27 -4.78
CA ARG A 76 5.11 -0.02 -5.41
C ARG A 76 6.34 -0.94 -5.40
N GLU A 77 7.53 -0.40 -5.61
CA GLU A 77 8.79 -1.13 -5.54
C GLU A 77 9.10 -1.61 -4.12
N ILE A 78 8.96 -0.74 -3.12
CA ILE A 78 9.08 -1.10 -1.70
C ILE A 78 8.16 -2.28 -1.36
N GLY A 79 6.92 -2.27 -1.86
CA GLY A 79 5.97 -3.36 -1.68
C GLY A 79 6.47 -4.69 -2.24
N LYS A 80 7.09 -4.68 -3.44
CA LYS A 80 7.69 -5.88 -4.05
C LYS A 80 8.88 -6.38 -3.23
N THR A 81 9.85 -5.52 -2.97
CA THR A 81 11.05 -5.89 -2.20
C THR A 81 10.69 -6.42 -0.81
N LYS A 82 9.69 -5.84 -0.14
CA LYS A 82 9.21 -6.34 1.16
C LYS A 82 8.58 -7.73 1.05
N LYS A 83 7.88 -8.01 -0.05
CA LYS A 83 7.34 -9.35 -0.32
C LYS A 83 8.49 -10.36 -0.51
N ASP A 84 9.49 -10.00 -1.29
CA ASP A 84 10.64 -10.87 -1.56
C ASP A 84 11.40 -11.20 -0.26
N ILE A 85 11.62 -10.21 0.61
CA ILE A 85 12.21 -10.43 1.94
C ILE A 85 11.37 -11.38 2.78
N ARG A 86 10.04 -11.25 2.73
CA ARG A 86 9.14 -12.13 3.50
C ARG A 86 9.17 -13.56 2.98
N GLU A 87 9.23 -13.73 1.67
CA GLU A 87 9.33 -15.04 1.01
C GLU A 87 10.65 -15.73 1.35
N LEU A 88 11.78 -15.02 1.24
CA LEU A 88 13.10 -15.53 1.65
C LEU A 88 13.14 -15.93 3.14
N ASN A 89 12.55 -15.12 4.02
CA ASN A 89 12.50 -15.47 5.44
C ASN A 89 11.62 -16.69 5.70
N ALA A 90 10.51 -16.82 4.99
CA ALA A 90 9.65 -18.00 5.11
C ALA A 90 10.39 -19.26 4.67
N GLU A 91 11.14 -19.19 3.56
CA GLU A 91 11.97 -20.28 3.08
C GLU A 91 13.07 -20.64 4.10
N TYR A 92 13.80 -19.66 4.62
CA TYR A 92 14.81 -19.86 5.65
C TYR A 92 14.24 -20.56 6.91
N ILE A 93 13.10 -20.10 7.42
CA ILE A 93 12.45 -20.69 8.59
C ILE A 93 12.02 -22.13 8.29
N SER A 94 11.47 -22.38 7.10
CA SER A 94 11.05 -23.71 6.67
C SER A 94 12.23 -24.68 6.61
N THR A 95 13.32 -24.31 5.92
CA THR A 95 14.51 -25.12 5.80
C THR A 95 15.21 -25.32 7.15
N SER A 96 15.30 -24.28 7.97
CA SER A 96 15.87 -24.40 9.32
C SER A 96 15.03 -25.32 10.21
N SER A 97 13.70 -25.25 10.11
CA SER A 97 12.78 -26.14 10.82
C SER A 97 12.92 -27.59 10.37
N GLU A 98 13.09 -27.84 9.07
CA GLU A 98 13.36 -29.19 8.56
C GLU A 98 14.68 -29.74 9.10
N LEU A 99 15.74 -28.93 9.11
CA LEU A 99 17.02 -29.30 9.71
C LEU A 99 16.86 -29.59 11.20
N MET A 100 16.18 -28.74 11.96
CA MET A 100 15.90 -28.97 13.38
C MET A 100 15.12 -30.26 13.62
N TYR A 101 14.14 -30.57 12.76
CA TYR A 101 13.37 -31.81 12.85
C TYR A 101 14.25 -33.03 12.60
N ARG A 102 15.08 -33.00 11.55
CA ARG A 102 16.00 -34.09 11.21
C ARG A 102 17.11 -34.28 12.24
N SER A 103 17.61 -33.20 12.82
CA SER A 103 18.64 -33.22 13.87
C SER A 103 18.08 -33.48 15.27
N ARG A 104 16.75 -33.63 15.41
CA ARG A 104 16.14 -33.86 16.72
C ARG A 104 16.60 -35.20 17.30
N PRO A 105 17.07 -35.28 18.55
CA PRO A 105 17.62 -36.52 19.13
C PRO A 105 16.69 -37.73 18.98
N SER A 106 15.38 -37.53 19.18
CA SER A 106 14.38 -38.58 18.99
C SER A 106 14.24 -39.06 17.54
N GLU A 107 14.38 -38.18 16.56
CA GLU A 107 14.29 -38.54 15.13
C GLU A 107 15.60 -39.18 14.67
N VAL A 108 16.75 -38.71 15.17
CA VAL A 108 18.05 -39.34 14.94
C VAL A 108 18.07 -40.74 15.55
N ALA A 109 17.58 -40.92 16.79
CA ALA A 109 17.50 -42.21 17.46
C ALA A 109 16.65 -43.23 16.68
N LYS A 110 15.48 -42.81 16.16
CA LYS A 110 14.68 -43.64 15.24
C LYS A 110 15.43 -43.93 13.94
N ALA A 111 16.11 -42.93 13.38
CA ALA A 111 16.85 -43.10 12.14
C ALA A 111 18.01 -44.07 12.28
N VAL A 112 18.68 -44.17 13.45
CA VAL A 112 19.79 -45.10 13.70
C VAL A 112 19.37 -46.41 14.40
N GLU A 113 18.08 -46.62 14.64
CA GLU A 113 17.55 -47.80 15.34
C GLU A 113 17.90 -49.12 14.60
N HIS A 114 17.90 -49.07 13.26
CA HIS A 114 18.33 -50.19 12.40
C HIS A 114 19.82 -50.54 12.57
N MET A 115 20.63 -49.64 13.10
CA MET A 115 22.05 -49.87 13.43
C MET A 115 22.25 -50.37 14.88
N GLY A 116 21.17 -50.59 15.64
CA GLY A 116 21.21 -51.12 17.01
C GLY A 116 21.63 -50.11 18.08
N LEU A 117 21.69 -48.82 17.74
CA LEU A 117 22.09 -47.74 18.65
C LEU A 117 20.86 -47.23 19.44
N LYS A 118 20.98 -47.10 20.77
CA LYS A 118 19.94 -46.59 21.67
C LYS A 118 20.33 -45.27 22.32
N GLU A 119 19.33 -44.40 22.49
CA GLU A 119 19.50 -43.13 23.19
C GLU A 119 19.83 -43.36 24.68
N PRO A 120 20.88 -42.74 25.23
CA PRO A 120 21.20 -42.85 26.66
C PRO A 120 20.14 -42.10 27.48
N VAL A 121 19.41 -42.86 28.31
CA VAL A 121 18.33 -42.35 29.18
C VAL A 121 18.89 -41.79 30.50
N ASP A 122 20.07 -42.27 30.91
CA ASP A 122 20.72 -41.86 32.15
C ASP A 122 21.73 -40.73 31.93
N PRO A 123 21.78 -39.72 32.83
CA PRO A 123 22.76 -38.65 32.75
C PRO A 123 24.19 -39.20 32.94
N PRO A 124 25.20 -38.63 32.25
CA PRO A 124 26.57 -39.11 32.34
C PRO A 124 27.12 -38.96 33.76
N GLY A 125 27.75 -40.03 34.27
CA GLY A 125 28.37 -40.04 35.59
C GLY A 125 29.55 -39.07 35.67
N LYS A 126 29.61 -38.28 36.74
CA LYS A 126 30.75 -37.39 37.03
C LYS A 126 31.96 -38.24 37.43
N ILE A 127 32.98 -38.26 36.59
CA ILE A 127 34.26 -38.94 36.91
C ILE A 127 35.01 -38.05 37.90
N VAL A 128 35.13 -38.50 39.15
CA VAL A 128 35.95 -37.84 40.18
C VAL A 128 37.26 -38.61 40.28
N ILE A 129 38.36 -37.99 39.86
CA ILE A 129 39.69 -38.59 39.91
C ILE A 129 40.19 -38.46 41.35
N ASN A 130 40.08 -39.52 42.15
CA ASN A 130 40.78 -39.58 43.43
C ASN A 130 42.24 -39.95 43.17
N GLN A 131 43.11 -38.95 43.08
CA GLN A 131 44.56 -39.15 43.16
C GLN A 131 44.90 -39.63 44.57
N GLN A 132 45.03 -40.94 44.77
CA GLN A 132 45.70 -41.46 45.97
C GLN A 132 47.21 -41.36 45.75
N PRO A 133 47.97 -40.73 46.65
CA PRO A 133 49.41 -40.60 46.49
C PRO A 133 50.07 -41.97 46.66
N SER A 134 50.87 -42.34 45.66
CA SER A 134 51.78 -43.48 45.67
C SER A 134 52.67 -43.40 46.90
N LYS A 135 52.50 -44.33 47.84
CA LYS A 135 53.39 -44.51 48.99
C LYS A 135 54.61 -45.29 48.51
N ASN A 136 55.70 -44.59 48.22
CA ASN A 136 57.03 -45.18 48.06
C ASN A 136 57.80 -45.05 49.38
N ASP A 137 58.44 -46.16 49.74
CA ASP A 137 59.34 -46.44 50.87
C ASP A 137 58.77 -46.40 52.31
#